data_AF-A0A659QPW5-F1
#
_entry.id   AF-A0A659QPW5-F1
#
_cell.length_a   1.000
_cell.length_b   1.000
_cell.length_c   1.000
_cell.angle_alpha   90.00
_cell.angle_beta   90.00
_cell.angle_gamma   90.00
#
_symmetry.space_group_name_H-M   'P 1'
#
loop_
_entity.id
_entity.type
_entity.pdbx_description
1 polymer ?
#
loop_
_entity_poly.entity_id
_entity_poly.type
_entity_poly.pdbx_seq_one_letter_code
_entity_poly.pdbx_strand_id
1 'polypeptide(L)' 'PRQIELAWQETFWAQGFGKVSDRFGVPWMINVVKHQPAT' A
#
# COMPACT_ATOMS: atom_id res chain seq x y z
N PRO A 1 -8.79 -6.68 15.50
CA PRO A 1 -9.50 -7.14 14.27
C PRO A 1 -8.75 -6.60 13.05
N ARG A 2 -8.70 -7.32 11.93
CA ARG A 2 -8.07 -6.77 10.72
C ARG A 2 -8.95 -5.64 10.18
N GLN A 3 -8.35 -4.51 9.83
CA GLN A 3 -9.06 -3.34 9.31
C GLN A 3 -8.34 -2.80 8.09
N ILE A 4 -9.09 -2.55 7.03
CA ILE A 4 -8.58 -1.88 5.82
C ILE A 4 -8.81 -0.37 6.02
N GLU A 5 -7.72 0.38 6.15
CA GLU A 5 -7.77 1.84 6.24
C GLU A 5 -7.75 2.49 4.85
N LEU A 6 -7.05 1.84 3.91
CA LEU A 6 -7.06 2.21 2.51
C LEU A 6 -6.95 0.95 1.67
N ALA A 7 -7.97 0.70 0.85
CA ALA A 7 -7.96 -0.41 -0.09
C ALA A 7 -6.79 -0.26 -1.08
N TRP A 8 -6.29 -1.38 -1.57
CA TRP A 8 -5.21 -1.39 -2.54
C TRP A 8 -5.61 -0.62 -3.79
N GLN A 9 -4.80 0.36 -4.17
CA GLN A 9 -5.03 1.19 -5.34
C GLN A 9 -3.72 1.74 -5.90
N GLU A 10 -3.71 2.08 -7.18
CA GLU A 10 -2.62 2.85 -7.78
C GLU A 10 -2.67 4.30 -7.27
N THR A 11 -1.50 4.93 -7.16
CA THR A 11 -1.38 6.36 -6.86
C THR A 11 -0.45 7.04 -7.85
N PHE A 12 -0.29 8.36 -7.72
CA PHE A 12 0.64 9.12 -8.57
C PHE A 12 2.08 8.59 -8.49
N TRP A 13 2.56 8.22 -7.29
CA TRP A 13 3.97 7.83 -7.05
C TRP A 13 4.21 6.32 -6.90
N ALA A 14 3.15 5.53 -6.72
CA ALA A 14 3.26 4.09 -6.50
C ALA A 14 2.40 3.33 -7.51
N GLN A 15 2.93 2.25 -8.05
CA GLN A 15 2.16 1.30 -8.86
C GLN A 15 1.09 0.60 -7.99
N GLY A 16 1.33 0.51 -6.68
CA GLY A 16 0.32 0.11 -5.73
C GLY A 16 0.61 0.60 -4.32
N PHE A 17 -0.43 1.07 -3.65
CA PHE A 17 -0.38 1.56 -2.29
C PHE A 17 -1.60 1.07 -1.51
N GLY A 18 -1.41 0.78 -0.23
CA GLY A 18 -2.48 0.37 0.66
C GLY A 18 -2.12 0.49 2.13
N LYS A 19 -3.16 0.55 2.97
CA LYS A 19 -3.03 0.62 4.43
C LYS A 19 -3.93 -0.39 5.10
N VAL A 20 -3.34 -1.16 6.01
CA VAL A 20 -4.05 -2.21 6.76
C VAL A 20 -3.53 -2.29 8.18
N SER A 21 -4.43 -2.47 9.13
CA SER A 21 -4.10 -2.88 10.49
C SER A 21 -4.29 -4.39 10.61
N ASP A 22 -3.27 -5.09 11.13
CA ASP A 22 -3.29 -6.55 11.23
C ASP A 22 -4.14 -7.06 12.42
N ARG A 23 -4.10 -8.37 12.69
CA ARG A 23 -4.89 -8.99 13.78
C ARG A 23 -4.44 -8.56 15.19
N PHE A 24 -3.20 -8.11 15.34
CA PHE A 24 -2.59 -7.65 16.58
C PHE A 24 -2.68 -6.13 16.75
N GLY A 25 -3.25 -5.43 15.75
CA GLY A 25 -3.40 -3.98 15.75
C GLY A 25 -2.16 -3.23 15.28
N VAL A 26 -1.19 -3.90 14.64
CA VAL A 26 -0.02 -3.23 14.07
C VAL A 26 -0.42 -2.58 12.74
N PRO A 27 -0.21 -1.26 12.56
CA PRO A 27 -0.51 -0.57 11.32
C PRO A 27 0.60 -0.80 10.28
N TRP A 28 0.20 -1.15 9.06
CA TRP A 28 1.10 -1.35 7.93
C TRP A 28 0.75 -0.41 6.78
N MET A 29 1.80 0.13 6.15
CA MET A 29 1.72 0.84 4.88
C MET A 29 2.56 0.07 3.86
N ILE A 30 1.96 -0.27 2.72
CA ILE A 30 2.61 -1.04 1.67
C ILE A 30 2.74 -0.14 0.45
N ASN A 31 3.97 -0.02 -0.08
CA ASN A 31 4.29 0.85 -1.21
C ASN A 31 5.08 0.08 -2.27
N VAL A 32 4.48 -0.11 -3.44
CA VAL A 32 5.17 -0.66 -4.63
C VAL A 32 5.57 0.50 -5.51
N VAL A 33 6.87 0.77 -5.55
CA VAL A 33 7.46 1.87 -6.33
C VAL A 33 7.17 1.67 -7.81
N LYS A 34 6.84 2.74 -8.54
CA LYS A 34 6.75 2.66 -10.01
C LYS A 34 8.14 2.35 -10.57
N HIS A 35 8.23 1.29 -11.37
CA HIS A 35 9.41 1.10 -12.19
C HIS A 35 9.43 2.19 -13.26
N GLN A 36 10.41 3.09 -13.18
CA GLN A 36 10.74 3.94 -14.33
C GLN A 36 11.31 3.00 -15.40
N PRO A 37 10.73 2.93 -16.61
CA PRO A 37 11.37 2.20 -17.69
C PRO A 37 12.73 2.83 -17.95
N ALA A 38 13.79 2.03 -18.03
CA ALA A 38 15.05 2.50 -18.59
C ALA A 38 14.81 2.86 -20.06
N THR A 39 15.02 4.12 -20.43
CA THR A 39 14.99 4.62 -21.81
C THR A 39 16.13 4.06 -22.63
#